data_AF-E9AFN0-F1
#
_entry.id   AF-E9AFN0-F1
#
_cell.length_a   1.000
_cell.length_b   1.000
_cell.length_c   1.000
_cell.angle_alpha   90.00
_cell.angle_beta   90.00
_cell.angle_gamma   90.00
#
_symmetry.space_group_name_H-M   'P 1'
#
loop_
_entity.id
_entity.type
_entity.pdbx_description
1 polymer ?
#
loop_
_entity_poly.entity_id
_entity_poly.type
_entity_poly.pdbx_seq_one_letter_code
_entity_poly.pdbx_strand_id
1 'polypeptide(L)'
;MTTPAPSTAAAGFKERTEADMALRFLNHCLSNAVQVHYLVTSSLQGGDWQTSTLLGAETQAYMRALLAVYATSSAYRRQLASGDSLYYLQCLTDETTRADFVRVAAAPSFPFASS
;
A
#
# COMPACT_ATOMS: atom_id res chain seq x y z
N MET A 1 -13.88 -19.55 39.60
CA MET A 1 -13.82 -18.49 38.58
C MET A 1 -13.05 -19.05 37.39
N THR A 2 -13.75 -19.49 36.35
CA THR A 2 -13.15 -20.04 35.13
C THR A 2 -12.98 -18.90 34.13
N THR A 3 -11.75 -18.47 33.92
CA THR A 3 -11.36 -17.49 32.90
C THR A 3 -11.60 -18.10 31.50
N PRO A 4 -12.37 -17.48 30.60
CA PRO A 4 -12.54 -18.00 29.25
C PRO A 4 -11.24 -17.81 28.46
N ALA A 5 -10.81 -18.87 27.78
CA ALA A 5 -9.67 -18.82 26.87
C ALA A 5 -9.94 -17.84 25.71
N PRO A 6 -8.93 -17.06 25.26
CA PRO A 6 -9.08 -16.21 24.09
C PRO A 6 -9.42 -17.07 22.87
N SER A 7 -10.56 -16.79 22.23
CA SER A 7 -11.08 -17.55 21.10
C SER A 7 -10.21 -17.39 19.84
N THR A 8 -9.53 -18.46 19.44
CA THR A 8 -8.76 -18.60 18.18
C THR A 8 -9.56 -18.19 16.94
N ALA A 9 -10.90 -18.32 16.97
CA ALA A 9 -11.79 -17.91 15.88
C ALA A 9 -11.76 -16.40 15.61
N ALA A 10 -11.63 -15.56 16.65
CA ALA A 10 -11.57 -14.11 16.49
C ALA A 10 -10.25 -13.64 15.85
N ALA A 11 -9.16 -14.35 16.14
CA ALA A 11 -7.85 -14.09 15.52
C ALA A 11 -7.87 -14.41 14.02
N GLY A 12 -8.42 -15.57 13.62
CA GLY A 12 -8.53 -15.95 12.21
C GLY A 12 -9.49 -15.07 11.39
N PHE A 13 -10.53 -14.53 12.01
CA PHE A 13 -11.43 -13.57 11.35
C PHE A 13 -10.75 -12.21 11.12
N LYS A 14 -9.98 -11.73 12.11
CA LYS A 14 -9.21 -10.49 12.01
C LYS A 14 -8.13 -10.60 10.94
N GLU A 15 -7.39 -11.71 10.90
CA GLU A 15 -6.34 -11.99 9.92
C GLU A 15 -6.89 -12.03 8.49
N ARG A 16 -8.05 -12.67 8.26
CA ARG A 16 -8.73 -12.63 6.96
C ARG A 16 -9.17 -11.23 6.56
N THR A 17 -9.74 -10.47 7.50
CA THR A 17 -10.22 -9.11 7.21
C THR A 17 -9.05 -8.19 6.85
N GLU A 18 -7.91 -8.31 7.55
CA GLU A 18 -6.70 -7.55 7.24
C GLU A 18 -6.11 -7.93 5.88
N ALA A 19 -6.08 -9.22 5.55
CA ALA A 19 -5.65 -9.70 4.23
C ALA A 19 -6.56 -9.18 3.10
N ASP A 20 -7.87 -9.19 3.29
CA ASP A 20 -8.85 -8.67 2.32
C ASP A 20 -8.70 -7.15 2.14
N MET A 21 -8.51 -6.40 3.23
CA MET A 21 -8.26 -4.95 3.16
C MET A 21 -6.95 -4.64 2.44
N ALA A 22 -5.88 -5.38 2.72
CA ALA A 22 -4.60 -5.25 2.04
C ALA A 22 -4.73 -5.51 0.54
N LEU A 23 -5.43 -6.59 0.15
CA LEU A 23 -5.62 -6.93 -1.25
C LEU A 23 -6.42 -5.83 -1.98
N ARG A 24 -7.47 -5.29 -1.35
CA ARG A 24 -8.25 -4.18 -1.91
C ARG A 24 -7.39 -2.92 -2.07
N PHE A 25 -6.54 -2.60 -1.10
CA PHE A 25 -5.61 -1.47 -1.22
C PHE A 25 -4.67 -1.66 -2.43
N LEU A 26 -4.03 -2.82 -2.57
CA LEU A 26 -3.10 -3.07 -3.68
C LEU A 26 -3.80 -3.03 -5.05
N ASN A 27 -5.01 -3.58 -5.14
CA ASN A 27 -5.76 -3.67 -6.39
C ASN A 27 -6.50 -2.38 -6.76
N HIS A 28 -6.81 -1.51 -5.81
CA HIS A 28 -7.50 -0.26 -6.10
C HIS A 28 -6.56 0.93 -6.11
N CYS A 29 -5.68 1.07 -5.12
CA CYS A 29 -4.84 2.25 -4.98
C CYS A 29 -3.53 2.14 -5.78
N LEU A 30 -3.04 0.92 -6.01
CA LEU A 30 -1.75 0.68 -6.67
C LEU A 30 -1.87 -0.03 -8.02
N SER A 31 -3.07 -0.21 -8.59
CA SER A 31 -3.22 -1.00 -9.82
C SER A 31 -2.69 -0.33 -11.08
N ASN A 32 -2.57 0.99 -11.10
CA ASN A 32 -2.02 1.77 -12.21
C ASN A 32 -1.60 3.18 -11.75
N ALA A 33 -0.91 3.91 -12.63
CA ALA A 33 -0.42 5.26 -12.34
C ALA A 33 -1.51 6.27 -11.98
N VAL A 34 -2.72 6.16 -12.55
CA VAL A 34 -3.84 7.06 -12.23
C VAL A 34 -4.25 6.88 -10.76
N GLN A 35 -4.40 5.64 -10.31
CA GLN A 35 -4.79 5.35 -8.93
C GLN A 35 -3.71 5.75 -7.94
N VAL A 36 -2.44 5.54 -8.29
CA VAL A 36 -1.30 5.98 -7.48
C VAL A 36 -1.27 7.51 -7.35
N HIS A 37 -1.50 8.23 -8.45
CA HIS A 37 -1.63 9.69 -8.41
C HIS A 37 -2.75 10.12 -7.45
N TYR A 38 -3.92 9.49 -7.51
CA TYR A 38 -5.02 9.78 -6.60
C TYR A 38 -4.67 9.46 -5.13
N LEU A 39 -4.05 8.31 -4.86
CA LEU A 39 -3.59 7.95 -3.52
C LEU A 39 -2.63 9.02 -2.97
N VAL A 40 -1.61 9.38 -3.76
CA VAL A 40 -0.59 10.34 -3.36
C VAL A 40 -1.20 11.73 -3.14
N THR A 41 -1.99 12.25 -4.07
CA THR A 41 -2.64 13.55 -3.93
C THR A 41 -3.60 13.60 -2.74
N SER A 42 -4.36 12.53 -2.47
CA SER A 42 -5.24 12.44 -1.30
C SER A 42 -4.50 12.38 0.04
N SER A 43 -3.23 11.96 0.01
CA SER A 43 -2.40 11.82 1.22
C SER A 43 -1.77 13.14 1.68
N LEU A 44 -1.78 14.17 0.84
CA LEU A 44 -1.12 15.46 1.11
C LEU A 44 -1.91 16.27 2.12
N GLN A 45 -1.24 16.82 3.13
CA GLN A 45 -1.83 17.72 4.11
C GLN A 45 -1.44 19.16 3.79
N GLY A 46 -2.33 19.90 3.10
CA GLY A 46 -2.04 21.29 2.70
C GLY A 46 -1.30 21.42 1.37
N GLY A 47 -1.34 20.38 0.52
CA GLY A 47 -0.88 20.44 -0.87
C GLY A 47 0.63 20.30 -1.08
N ASP A 48 1.41 20.17 -0.02
CA ASP A 48 2.85 19.90 -0.10
C ASP A 48 3.13 18.38 0.01
N TRP A 49 3.96 17.86 -0.90
CA TRP A 49 4.38 16.45 -0.91
C TRP A 49 5.07 16.02 0.38
N GLN A 50 5.77 16.94 1.08
CA GLN A 50 6.48 16.65 2.33
C GLN A 50 5.53 16.27 3.47
N THR A 51 4.28 16.71 3.39
CA THR A 51 3.25 16.48 4.39
C THR A 51 2.44 15.21 4.15
N SER A 52 2.81 14.43 3.12
CA SER A 52 2.13 13.20 2.76
C SER A 52 2.12 12.20 3.92
N THR A 53 0.94 11.69 4.28
CA THR A 53 0.80 10.61 5.25
C THR A 53 1.48 9.31 4.80
N LEU A 54 1.77 9.16 3.50
CA LEU A 54 2.51 8.02 2.96
C LEU A 54 3.97 8.00 3.43
N LEU A 55 4.55 9.16 3.78
CA LEU A 55 5.92 9.24 4.31
C LEU A 55 5.98 8.93 5.81
N GLY A 56 4.84 8.82 6.49
CA GLY A 56 4.75 8.51 7.91
C GLY A 56 5.32 7.14 8.26
N ALA A 57 5.98 7.03 9.41
CA ALA A 57 6.68 5.81 9.84
C ALA A 57 5.75 4.58 9.92
N GLU A 58 4.52 4.75 10.43
CA GLU A 58 3.54 3.66 10.53
C GLU A 58 3.07 3.19 9.15
N THR A 59 2.76 4.13 8.25
CA THR A 59 2.36 3.82 6.86
C THR A 59 3.48 3.08 6.12
N GLN A 60 4.72 3.52 6.31
CA GLN A 60 5.91 2.88 5.72
C GLN A 60 6.14 1.47 6.27
N ALA A 61 5.98 1.26 7.57
CA ALA A 61 6.06 -0.07 8.18
C ALA A 61 4.99 -1.01 7.61
N TYR A 62 3.75 -0.53 7.50
CA TYR A 62 2.65 -1.30 6.90
C TYR A 62 2.92 -1.67 5.44
N MET A 63 3.29 -0.69 4.60
CA MET A 63 3.56 -0.94 3.18
C MET A 63 4.74 -1.89 2.96
N ARG A 64 5.80 -1.82 3.78
CA ARG A 64 6.92 -2.77 3.72
C ARG A 64 6.52 -4.18 4.14
N ALA A 65 5.66 -4.30 5.16
CA ALA A 65 5.12 -5.60 5.55
C ALA A 65 4.30 -6.22 4.42
N LEU A 66 3.46 -5.43 3.74
CA LEU A 66 2.74 -5.88 2.55
C LEU A 66 3.70 -6.33 1.45
N LEU A 67 4.73 -5.53 1.15
CA LEU A 67 5.70 -5.87 0.10
C LEU A 67 6.39 -7.20 0.41
N ALA A 68 6.82 -7.43 1.65
CA ALA A 68 7.45 -8.67 2.06
C ALA A 68 6.52 -9.89 1.89
N VAL A 69 5.25 -9.77 2.27
CA VAL A 69 4.25 -10.85 2.15
C VAL A 69 3.97 -11.18 0.68
N TYR A 70 3.73 -10.16 -0.14
CA TYR A 70 3.35 -10.38 -1.54
C TYR A 70 4.55 -10.71 -2.42
N ALA A 71 5.76 -10.22 -2.14
CA ALA A 71 6.95 -10.58 -2.92
C ALA A 71 7.33 -12.07 -2.75
N THR A 72 7.12 -12.63 -1.56
CA THR A 72 7.53 -14.00 -1.22
C THR A 72 6.49 -15.07 -1.57
N SER A 73 5.23 -14.69 -1.80
CA SER A 73 4.13 -15.63 -2.05
C SER A 73 3.57 -15.52 -3.47
N SER A 74 3.74 -16.57 -4.28
CA SER A 74 3.10 -16.66 -5.60
C SER A 74 1.57 -16.80 -5.52
N ALA A 75 1.03 -17.29 -4.41
CA ALA A 75 -0.42 -17.37 -4.19
C ALA A 75 -1.02 -15.97 -4.03
N TYR A 76 -0.41 -15.11 -3.23
CA TYR A 76 -0.86 -13.73 -3.06
C TYR A 76 -0.65 -12.89 -4.32
N ARG A 77 0.47 -13.07 -5.03
CA ARG A 77 0.69 -12.37 -6.32
C ARG A 77 -0.38 -12.68 -7.36
N ARG A 78 -0.89 -13.91 -7.41
CA ARG A 78 -1.96 -14.29 -8.34
C ARG A 78 -3.31 -13.62 -8.05
N GLN A 79 -3.48 -13.04 -6.86
CA GLN A 79 -4.69 -12.30 -6.49
C GLN A 79 -4.62 -10.82 -6.90
N LEU A 80 -3.44 -10.34 -7.32
CA LEU A 80 -3.27 -8.97 -7.75
C LEU A 80 -3.90 -8.76 -9.13
N ALA A 81 -4.62 -7.65 -9.27
CA ALA A 81 -5.24 -7.23 -10.52
C ALA A 81 -4.20 -6.73 -11.54
N SER A 82 -3.06 -6.23 -11.05
CA SER A 82 -1.95 -5.73 -11.87
C SER A 82 -0.61 -6.17 -11.31
N GLY A 83 0.34 -6.51 -12.19
CA GLY A 83 1.73 -6.74 -11.81
C GLY A 83 2.41 -5.46 -11.29
N ASP A 84 1.93 -4.30 -11.74
CA ASP A 84 2.48 -2.99 -11.37
C ASP A 84 2.19 -2.62 -9.92
N SER A 85 1.20 -3.25 -9.28
CA SER A 85 0.89 -3.02 -7.87
C SER A 85 2.10 -3.20 -6.96
N LEU A 86 2.94 -4.19 -7.23
CA LEU A 86 4.16 -4.40 -6.45
C LEU A 86 5.28 -3.44 -6.83
N TYR A 87 5.36 -3.04 -8.10
CA TYR A 87 6.31 -2.02 -8.54
C TYR A 87 6.04 -0.69 -7.82
N TYR A 88 4.80 -0.21 -7.82
CA TYR A 88 4.45 1.03 -7.12
C TYR A 88 4.61 0.92 -5.61
N LEU A 89 4.28 -0.23 -5.01
CA LEU A 89 4.53 -0.47 -3.59
C LEU A 89 6.02 -0.43 -3.25
N GLN A 90 6.87 -0.96 -4.12
CA GLN A 90 8.32 -0.88 -3.98
C GLN A 90 8.81 0.57 -4.06
N CYS A 91 8.37 1.35 -5.04
CA CYS A 91 8.70 2.77 -5.14
C CYS A 91 8.25 3.58 -3.92
N LEU A 92 7.09 3.25 -3.34
CA LEU A 92 6.58 3.91 -2.13
C LEU A 92 7.33 3.54 -0.85
N THR A 93 8.09 2.44 -0.83
CA THR A 93 8.73 1.90 0.39
C THR A 93 10.25 1.99 0.40
N ASP A 94 10.87 2.16 -0.77
CA ASP A 94 12.31 2.37 -0.93
C ASP A 94 12.72 3.70 -0.29
N GLU A 95 13.54 3.63 0.76
CA GLU A 95 13.96 4.80 1.53
C GLU A 95 14.73 5.83 0.70
N THR A 96 15.40 5.38 -0.36
CA THR A 96 16.23 6.24 -1.20
C THR A 96 15.42 7.02 -2.22
N THR A 97 14.30 6.45 -2.70
CA THR A 97 13.53 7.01 -3.82
C THR A 97 12.11 7.42 -3.46
N ARG A 98 11.56 7.01 -2.31
CA ARG A 98 10.14 7.26 -1.97
C ARG A 98 9.74 8.72 -1.95
N ALA A 99 10.61 9.61 -1.47
CA ALA A 99 10.29 11.04 -1.38
C ALA A 99 10.14 11.65 -2.78
N ASP A 100 11.08 11.32 -3.67
CA ASP A 100 11.02 11.72 -5.07
C ASP A 100 9.84 11.09 -5.79
N PHE A 101 9.55 9.82 -5.53
CA PHE A 101 8.39 9.15 -6.10
C PHE A 101 7.09 9.82 -5.68
N VAL A 102 6.89 10.12 -4.39
CA VAL A 102 5.71 10.85 -3.89
C VAL A 102 5.60 12.23 -4.54
N ARG A 103 6.72 12.95 -4.67
CA ARG A 103 6.74 14.26 -5.34
C ARG A 103 6.33 14.16 -6.81
N VAL A 104 6.87 13.20 -7.55
CA VAL A 104 6.57 13.00 -8.99
C VAL A 104 5.15 12.49 -9.18
N ALA A 105 4.70 11.54 -8.36
CA ALA A 105 3.35 11.00 -8.41
C ALA A 105 2.26 12.01 -8.03
N ALA A 106 2.60 13.05 -7.27
CA ALA A 106 1.69 14.17 -7.01
C ALA A 106 1.46 15.07 -8.24
N ALA A 107 2.31 14.99 -9.27
CA ALA A 107 2.19 15.83 -10.46
C ALA A 107 1.04 15.36 -11.36
N PRO A 108 0.23 16.28 -11.94
CA PRO A 108 -0.88 15.92 -12.85
C PRO A 108 -0.44 15.15 -14.10
N SER A 109 0.82 15.27 -14.51
CA SER A 109 1.38 14.59 -15.68
C SER A 109 1.74 13.12 -15.42
N PHE A 110 1.83 12.70 -14.15
CA PHE A 110 2.28 11.36 -13.76
C PHE A 110 1.51 10.21 -14.46
N PRO A 111 0.17 10.26 -14.55
CA PRO A 111 -0.58 9.17 -15.18
C PRO A 111 -0.27 9.00 -16.68
N PHE A 112 0.12 10.08 -17.35
CA PHE A 112 0.43 10.10 -18.78
C PHE A 112 1.88 9.74 -19.08
N ALA A 113 2.76 9.81 -18.09
CA ALA A 113 4.17 9.43 -18.22
C ALA A 113 4.40 7.92 -18.06
N SER A 114 3.38 7.19 -17.62
CA SER A 114 3.43 5.76 -17.31
C SER A 114 2.72 4.88 -18.34
N SER A 115 2.31 5.45 -19.49
CA SER A 115 1.60 4.80 -20.59
C SER A 115 2.52 4.40 -21.73
#